data_AF-A0A368G336-F1
#
_entry.id   AF-A0A368G336-F1
#
_cell.length_a   1.000
_cell.length_b   1.000
_cell.length_c   1.000
_cell.angle_alpha   90.00
_cell.angle_beta   90.00
_cell.angle_gamma   90.00
#
_symmetry.space_group_name_H-M   'P 1'
#
loop_
_entity.id
_entity.type
_entity.pdbx_description
1 polymer ?
#
loop_
_entity_poly.entity_id
_entity_poly.type
_entity_poly.pdbx_seq_one_letter_code
_entity_poly.pdbx_strand_id
1 'polypeptide(L)'
;MASVPAHPMEDYKYLFKVVLVGNAGVGKTCLVRKFTQGIFPPGQSATIGVDFMIKTVKVDNDKIKLQIWDTAGQERFRSITQSYYRSAHAIVLVYDVACQPSFDCLPEWLAEIESYANRKVLKILVGNKVDKGDEREVPERIGQDFSEVNGFDYFLETSALDATNVDNLFEHVARRLTNDMKATDQRMSSGAGLYRHAKIGDFTQTPPTLHNPFNDDPMLGRTLRRLLPQKDFDRVTKDLRRFGDRITNEINALGRQCELNQPRLEQHDAWGRRMDELIVCPEWYRLKEICAEEGIISIGYDDNIDPVTRRVHQIAKIYLFSPSAGLTTCPMAMTDGAVKTLKALGLYGKHDLATESVDRLASTDGKKAWTSGQWMTEKKGGSDVGGGCDTYAECIEGDKYRLNGYKWFSSAVDADVALTLARIVDKDGNAGKGSRGLSLFLLRIRNPDGQLNGIQMIRLKNKFGTKQLPTAELLLDGAVAHCIGEPGRGVANIAKMLNITRIHNAVASVSGMRRMISLARDYATRRVVFGQTQAKWPLHTATLAKMEVETRGCFLLLMEAAQLMGLSVSLQSRSVYPSQRLDLDFFRNHRSFFCFFLVLNYILTFYLM
;
A
#
# COMPACT_ATOMS: atom_id res chain seq x y z
N MET A 1 -2.02 26.84 -21.26
CA MET A 1 -1.29 25.56 -21.36
C MET A 1 0.15 25.89 -21.71
N ALA A 2 1.07 25.78 -20.75
CA ALA A 2 2.48 26.02 -20.99
C ALA A 2 3.08 24.78 -21.70
N SER A 3 3.74 25.01 -22.83
CA SER A 3 4.47 24.02 -23.60
C SER A 3 5.73 23.57 -22.85
N VAL A 4 5.92 22.26 -22.71
CA VAL A 4 7.16 21.64 -22.20
C VAL A 4 8.31 21.95 -23.18
N PRO A 5 9.52 22.33 -22.73
CA PRO A 5 10.63 22.61 -23.63
C PRO A 5 11.17 21.32 -24.27
N ALA A 6 11.46 21.37 -25.56
CA ALA A 6 12.12 20.28 -26.29
C ALA A 6 13.56 20.07 -25.77
N HIS A 7 13.94 18.81 -25.53
CA HIS A 7 15.32 18.42 -25.28
C HIS A 7 16.20 18.76 -26.51
N PRO A 8 17.47 19.18 -26.33
CA PRO A 8 18.37 19.46 -27.44
C PRO A 8 18.68 18.16 -28.20
N MET A 9 18.54 18.18 -29.53
CA MET A 9 18.91 17.08 -30.42
C MET A 9 20.40 16.78 -30.31
N GLU A 10 20.75 15.51 -30.09
CA GLU A 10 22.14 15.05 -29.94
C GLU A 10 22.86 14.98 -31.31
N ASP A 11 24.16 15.34 -31.36
CA ASP A 11 25.01 15.43 -32.58
C ASP A 11 25.48 14.07 -33.16
N TYR A 12 24.61 13.05 -33.16
CA TYR A 12 24.92 11.74 -33.76
C TYR A 12 23.64 11.02 -34.19
N LYS A 13 23.74 10.12 -35.18
CA LYS A 13 22.58 9.45 -35.78
C LYS A 13 22.22 8.13 -35.10
N TYR A 14 23.21 7.31 -34.76
CA TYR A 14 23.00 6.04 -34.03
C TYR A 14 24.03 5.88 -32.90
N LEU A 15 23.60 5.22 -31.81
CA LEU A 15 24.43 4.85 -30.66
C LEU A 15 24.42 3.33 -30.53
N PHE A 16 25.59 2.71 -30.54
CA PHE A 16 25.71 1.26 -30.41
C PHE A 16 26.57 0.87 -29.22
N LYS A 17 26.03 -0.01 -28.39
CA LYS A 17 26.74 -0.67 -27.29
C LYS A 17 27.51 -1.90 -27.79
N VAL A 18 28.83 -1.87 -27.68
CA VAL A 18 29.76 -2.95 -28.04
C VAL A 18 30.42 -3.45 -26.77
N VAL A 19 30.42 -4.76 -26.52
CA VAL A 19 31.02 -5.36 -25.32
C VAL A 19 32.15 -6.28 -25.74
N LEU A 20 33.34 -6.12 -25.16
CA LEU A 20 34.48 -7.01 -25.39
C LEU A 20 34.57 -8.04 -24.27
N VAL A 21 34.68 -9.32 -24.62
CA VAL A 21 34.79 -10.44 -23.67
C VAL A 21 35.90 -11.42 -24.08
N GLY A 22 36.32 -12.28 -23.16
CA GLY A 22 37.44 -13.21 -23.33
C GLY A 22 38.35 -13.26 -22.10
N ASN A 23 39.31 -14.19 -22.06
CA ASN A 23 40.18 -14.41 -20.90
C ASN A 23 41.01 -13.16 -20.51
N ALA A 24 41.52 -13.14 -19.28
CA ALA A 24 42.46 -12.10 -18.84
C ALA A 24 43.74 -12.16 -19.69
N GLY A 25 44.31 -11.00 -20.02
CA GLY A 25 45.57 -10.92 -20.75
C GLY A 25 45.49 -11.06 -22.27
N VAL A 26 44.32 -11.37 -22.86
CA VAL A 26 44.16 -11.50 -24.34
C VAL A 26 44.25 -10.15 -25.08
N GLY A 27 44.23 -9.02 -24.38
CA GLY A 27 44.46 -7.69 -24.94
C GLY A 27 43.22 -6.85 -25.26
N LYS A 28 42.05 -7.17 -24.68
CA LYS A 28 40.81 -6.38 -24.83
C LYS A 28 40.99 -4.89 -24.53
N THR A 29 41.53 -4.55 -23.37
CA THR A 29 41.81 -3.16 -22.96
C THR A 29 42.75 -2.46 -23.92
N CYS A 30 43.77 -3.17 -24.42
CA CYS A 30 44.70 -2.62 -25.39
C CYS A 30 44.01 -2.34 -26.73
N LEU A 31 43.11 -3.21 -27.20
CA LEU A 31 42.30 -2.96 -28.40
C LEU A 31 41.40 -1.74 -28.23
N VAL A 32 40.69 -1.63 -27.09
CA VAL A 32 39.82 -0.47 -26.82
C VAL A 32 40.61 0.82 -26.76
N ARG A 33 41.75 0.84 -26.06
CA ARG A 33 42.61 2.05 -25.95
C ARG A 33 43.28 2.40 -27.27
N LYS A 34 43.78 1.40 -28.01
CA LYS A 34 44.37 1.63 -29.33
C LYS A 34 43.35 2.25 -30.28
N PHE A 35 42.12 1.74 -30.29
CA PHE A 35 41.05 2.31 -31.09
C PHE A 35 40.62 3.70 -30.59
N THR A 36 40.34 3.88 -29.29
CA THR A 36 39.74 5.12 -28.78
C THR A 36 40.74 6.27 -28.64
N GLN A 37 41.98 5.97 -28.30
CA GLN A 37 43.01 6.96 -27.93
C GLN A 37 44.24 6.92 -28.85
N GLY A 38 44.38 5.91 -29.72
CA GLY A 38 45.56 5.74 -30.58
C GLY A 38 46.80 5.18 -29.84
N ILE A 39 46.67 4.85 -28.55
CA ILE A 39 47.79 4.51 -27.67
C ILE A 39 47.78 3.02 -27.32
N PHE A 40 48.96 2.41 -27.30
CA PHE A 40 49.19 1.10 -26.68
C PHE A 40 49.85 1.30 -25.31
N PRO A 41 49.16 1.00 -24.19
CA PRO A 41 49.75 1.17 -22.85
C PRO A 41 50.78 0.06 -22.55
N PRO A 42 52.08 0.39 -22.40
CA PRO A 42 53.08 -0.60 -22.03
C PRO A 42 52.84 -1.11 -20.60
N GLY A 43 52.93 -2.42 -20.39
CA GLY A 43 52.77 -3.03 -19.06
C GLY A 43 51.35 -3.03 -18.51
N GLN A 44 50.32 -3.00 -19.38
CA GLN A 44 48.91 -3.05 -18.98
C GLN A 44 48.61 -4.27 -18.10
N SER A 45 48.20 -4.02 -16.85
CA SER A 45 47.74 -5.05 -15.91
C SER A 45 46.31 -5.51 -16.23
N ALA A 46 45.91 -6.66 -15.68
CA ALA A 46 44.56 -7.21 -15.88
C ALA A 46 43.49 -6.24 -15.35
N THR A 47 42.47 -5.99 -16.17
CA THR A 47 41.33 -5.13 -15.82
C THR A 47 40.58 -5.68 -14.62
N ILE A 48 40.38 -4.82 -13.61
CA ILE A 48 39.56 -5.08 -12.44
C ILE A 48 38.20 -4.40 -12.68
N GLY A 49 37.13 -5.17 -12.76
CA GLY A 49 35.78 -4.64 -13.04
C GLY A 49 35.50 -4.41 -14.53
N VAL A 50 34.86 -3.29 -14.87
CA VAL A 50 34.45 -2.93 -16.23
C VAL A 50 34.77 -1.45 -16.47
N ASP A 51 35.39 -1.15 -17.60
CA ASP A 51 35.68 0.21 -18.06
C ASP A 51 34.85 0.56 -19.30
N PHE A 52 34.60 1.85 -19.52
CA PHE A 52 33.67 2.34 -20.52
C PHE A 52 34.28 3.50 -21.31
N MET A 53 34.33 3.34 -22.64
CA MET A 53 34.85 4.35 -23.56
C MET A 53 33.84 4.65 -24.66
N ILE A 54 33.83 5.91 -25.12
CA ILE A 54 33.01 6.34 -26.27
C ILE A 54 33.93 6.81 -27.38
N LYS A 55 33.74 6.29 -28.59
CA LYS A 55 34.36 6.84 -29.82
C LYS A 55 33.28 7.12 -30.86
N THR A 56 33.36 8.28 -31.50
CA THR A 56 32.50 8.62 -32.64
C THR A 56 33.23 8.23 -33.92
N VAL A 57 32.59 7.42 -34.75
CA VAL A 57 33.07 7.03 -36.08
C VAL A 57 32.12 7.56 -37.15
N LYS A 58 32.65 7.82 -38.35
CA LYS A 58 31.83 8.22 -39.49
C LYS A 58 31.61 7.02 -40.40
N VAL A 59 30.36 6.59 -40.56
CA VAL A 59 29.97 5.53 -41.48
C VAL A 59 29.14 6.18 -42.59
N ASP A 60 29.65 6.13 -43.82
CA ASP A 60 29.13 6.91 -44.95
C ASP A 60 29.09 8.43 -44.62
N ASN A 61 27.89 9.01 -44.53
CA ASN A 61 27.65 10.40 -44.13
C ASN A 61 27.12 10.54 -42.70
N ASP A 62 26.97 9.44 -41.96
CA ASP A 62 26.35 9.42 -40.63
C ASP A 62 27.41 9.37 -39.52
N LYS A 63 27.29 10.23 -38.51
CA LYS A 63 28.09 10.15 -37.28
C LYS A 63 27.49 9.08 -36.36
N ILE A 64 28.27 8.06 -36.04
CA ILE A 64 27.88 6.92 -35.20
C ILE A 64 28.68 6.94 -33.91
N LYS A 65 28.03 6.84 -32.75
CA LYS A 65 28.71 6.70 -31.46
C LYS A 65 28.79 5.23 -31.07
N LEU A 66 30.01 4.74 -30.82
CA LEU A 66 30.24 3.43 -30.23
C LEU A 66 30.51 3.59 -28.73
N GLN A 67 29.68 2.92 -27.92
CA GLN A 67 29.85 2.72 -26.49
C GLN A 67 30.55 1.39 -26.26
N ILE A 68 31.85 1.43 -26.01
CA ILE A 68 32.71 0.24 -25.94
C ILE A 68 32.95 -0.09 -24.47
N TRP A 69 32.47 -1.26 -24.07
CA TRP A 69 32.58 -1.78 -22.70
C TRP A 69 33.71 -2.80 -22.66
N ASP A 70 34.79 -2.46 -21.95
CA ASP A 70 35.93 -3.34 -21.71
C ASP A 70 35.70 -4.10 -20.40
N THR A 71 35.59 -5.43 -20.46
CA THR A 71 35.26 -6.24 -19.28
C THR A 71 36.49 -6.96 -18.72
N ALA A 72 36.50 -7.20 -17.41
CA ALA A 72 37.44 -8.12 -16.80
C ALA A 72 37.35 -9.51 -17.44
N GLY A 73 38.50 -10.12 -17.70
CA GLY A 73 38.61 -11.48 -18.24
C GLY A 73 38.92 -12.54 -17.19
N GLN A 74 38.91 -12.19 -15.90
CA GLN A 74 39.14 -13.16 -14.82
C GLN A 74 37.84 -13.87 -14.46
N GLU A 75 37.93 -15.18 -14.32
CA GLU A 75 36.89 -16.11 -13.92
C GLU A 75 36.15 -15.68 -12.64
N ARG A 76 36.85 -15.05 -11.69
CA ARG A 76 36.30 -14.54 -10.43
C ARG A 76 35.30 -13.38 -10.58
N PHE A 77 35.25 -12.72 -11.74
CA PHE A 77 34.34 -11.59 -12.00
C PHE A 77 33.25 -11.90 -13.05
N ARG A 78 33.09 -13.17 -13.48
CA ARG A 78 32.09 -13.57 -14.50
C ARG A 78 30.65 -13.17 -14.15
N SER A 79 30.27 -13.17 -12.86
CA SER A 79 28.92 -12.74 -12.43
C SER A 79 28.62 -11.26 -12.69
N ILE A 80 29.64 -10.41 -12.73
CA ILE A 80 29.50 -8.97 -13.03
C ILE A 80 29.31 -8.77 -14.54
N THR A 81 30.05 -9.52 -15.38
CA THR A 81 30.00 -9.48 -16.85
C THR A 81 28.61 -9.80 -17.40
N GLN A 82 27.87 -10.72 -16.76
CA GLN A 82 26.52 -11.12 -17.16
C GLN A 82 25.53 -9.96 -17.34
N SER A 83 25.61 -8.94 -16.47
CA SER A 83 24.71 -7.78 -16.53
C SER A 83 24.89 -6.93 -17.80
N TYR A 84 26.05 -7.01 -18.46
CA TYR A 84 26.38 -6.15 -19.60
C TYR A 84 25.88 -6.69 -20.94
N TYR A 85 25.55 -7.98 -21.05
CA TYR A 85 25.08 -8.61 -22.29
C TYR A 85 23.66 -8.19 -22.73
N ARG A 86 22.76 -7.93 -21.77
CA ARG A 86 21.31 -7.77 -22.00
C ARG A 86 20.92 -6.66 -23.00
N SER A 87 21.83 -5.71 -23.25
CA SER A 87 21.60 -4.58 -24.18
C SER A 87 22.80 -4.34 -25.11
N ALA A 88 23.66 -5.36 -25.29
CA ALA A 88 24.73 -5.29 -26.27
C ALA A 88 24.15 -5.37 -27.68
N HIS A 89 24.62 -4.49 -28.58
CA HIS A 89 24.34 -4.54 -30.01
C HIS A 89 25.35 -5.44 -30.72
N ALA A 90 26.61 -5.41 -30.25
CA ALA A 90 27.66 -6.32 -30.68
C ALA A 90 28.45 -6.84 -29.47
N ILE A 91 28.91 -8.08 -29.59
CA ILE A 91 29.84 -8.71 -28.65
C ILE A 91 31.07 -9.15 -29.43
N VAL A 92 32.24 -8.71 -28.98
CA VAL A 92 33.54 -9.04 -29.55
C VAL A 92 34.22 -10.01 -28.60
N LEU A 93 34.32 -11.28 -28.99
CA LEU A 93 35.01 -12.32 -28.24
C LEU A 93 36.46 -12.39 -28.68
N VAL A 94 37.39 -12.17 -27.75
CA VAL A 94 38.83 -12.03 -28.04
C VAL A 94 39.61 -13.18 -27.43
N TYR A 95 40.48 -13.80 -28.23
CA TYR A 95 41.53 -14.71 -27.77
C TYR A 95 42.92 -14.19 -28.20
N ASP A 96 43.98 -14.78 -27.66
CA ASP A 96 45.37 -14.46 -28.01
C ASP A 96 45.93 -15.56 -28.91
N VAL A 97 46.42 -15.20 -30.10
CA VAL A 97 46.94 -16.16 -31.09
C VAL A 97 48.21 -16.88 -30.63
N ALA A 98 48.92 -16.32 -29.64
CA ALA A 98 50.10 -16.91 -29.01
C ALA A 98 49.78 -17.61 -27.66
N CYS A 99 48.50 -17.92 -27.40
CA CYS A 99 48.08 -18.60 -26.17
C CYS A 99 46.90 -19.55 -26.43
N GLN A 100 47.22 -20.81 -26.72
CA GLN A 100 46.26 -21.89 -26.94
C GLN A 100 45.21 -22.02 -25.82
N PRO A 101 45.57 -21.93 -24.51
CA PRO A 101 44.56 -21.97 -23.44
C PRO A 101 43.50 -20.87 -23.52
N SER A 102 43.82 -19.70 -24.11
CA SER A 102 42.84 -18.64 -24.29
C SER A 102 41.80 -18.99 -25.37
N PHE A 103 42.21 -19.76 -26.38
CA PHE A 103 41.34 -20.29 -27.44
C PHE A 103 40.47 -21.44 -26.92
N ASP A 104 41.04 -22.34 -26.13
CA ASP A 104 40.32 -23.49 -25.56
C ASP A 104 39.15 -23.07 -24.66
N CYS A 105 39.18 -21.85 -24.11
CA CYS A 105 38.08 -21.29 -23.31
C CYS A 105 36.95 -20.65 -24.14
N LEU A 106 37.08 -20.50 -25.46
CA LEU A 106 36.05 -19.87 -26.30
C LEU A 106 34.66 -20.53 -26.21
N PRO A 107 34.51 -21.87 -26.13
CA PRO A 107 33.20 -22.51 -25.98
C PRO A 107 32.46 -22.06 -24.71
N GLU A 108 33.16 -21.86 -23.59
CA GLU A 108 32.54 -21.40 -22.34
C GLU A 108 32.03 -19.96 -22.48
N TRP A 109 32.83 -19.08 -23.06
CA TRP A 109 32.43 -17.70 -23.32
C TRP A 109 31.25 -17.62 -24.29
N LEU A 110 31.24 -18.46 -25.32
CA LEU A 110 30.14 -18.53 -26.26
C LEU A 110 28.84 -18.98 -25.58
N ALA A 111 28.88 -20.02 -24.74
CA ALA A 111 27.71 -20.48 -23.98
C ALA A 111 27.14 -19.38 -23.06
N GLU A 112 28.02 -18.55 -22.48
CA GLU A 112 27.62 -17.38 -21.68
C GLU A 112 26.93 -16.32 -22.55
N ILE A 113 27.52 -15.98 -23.70
CA ILE A 113 26.91 -15.04 -24.67
C ILE A 113 25.51 -15.51 -25.08
N GLU A 114 25.36 -16.79 -25.42
CA GLU A 114 24.08 -17.36 -25.85
C GLU A 114 23.02 -17.38 -24.73
N SER A 115 23.45 -17.50 -23.48
CA SER A 115 22.55 -17.54 -22.32
C SER A 115 22.00 -16.16 -21.93
N TYR A 116 22.78 -15.09 -22.13
CA TYR A 116 22.46 -13.77 -21.56
C TYR A 116 22.31 -12.64 -22.58
N ALA A 117 22.87 -12.76 -23.80
CA ALA A 117 22.75 -11.74 -24.83
C ALA A 117 21.44 -11.84 -25.62
N ASN A 118 21.10 -10.76 -26.35
CA ASN A 118 19.97 -10.78 -27.26
C ASN A 118 20.27 -11.73 -28.44
N ARG A 119 19.27 -12.51 -28.90
CA ARG A 119 19.39 -13.40 -30.08
C ARG A 119 19.85 -12.70 -31.36
N LYS A 120 19.68 -11.37 -31.45
CA LYS A 120 20.10 -10.54 -32.60
C LYS A 120 21.44 -9.81 -32.38
N VAL A 121 22.19 -10.15 -31.32
CA VAL A 121 23.49 -9.52 -31.06
C VAL A 121 24.47 -9.92 -32.17
N LEU A 122 25.21 -8.95 -32.69
CA LEU A 122 26.29 -9.20 -33.65
C LEU A 122 27.45 -9.86 -32.91
N LYS A 123 27.82 -11.09 -33.27
CA LYS A 123 28.92 -11.84 -32.66
C LYS A 123 30.17 -11.73 -33.54
N ILE A 124 31.26 -11.19 -32.99
CA ILE A 124 32.54 -11.07 -33.68
C ILE A 124 33.59 -11.88 -32.92
N LEU A 125 34.34 -12.72 -33.62
CA LEU A 125 35.50 -13.43 -33.07
C LEU A 125 36.78 -12.70 -33.49
N VAL A 126 37.69 -12.48 -32.53
CA VAL A 126 38.95 -11.77 -32.74
C VAL A 126 40.12 -12.58 -32.21
N GLY A 127 41.04 -12.96 -33.11
CA GLY A 127 42.37 -13.45 -32.75
C GLY A 127 43.33 -12.28 -32.59
N ASN A 128 43.70 -11.93 -31.37
CA ASN A 128 44.54 -10.76 -31.10
C ASN A 128 46.02 -11.14 -30.92
N LYS A 129 46.91 -10.13 -31.06
CA LYS A 129 48.38 -10.21 -30.92
C LYS A 129 49.11 -10.91 -32.08
N VAL A 130 48.65 -10.68 -33.31
CA VAL A 130 49.32 -11.23 -34.50
C VAL A 130 50.76 -10.73 -34.70
N ASP A 131 51.16 -9.66 -34.03
CA ASP A 131 52.54 -9.19 -33.94
C ASP A 131 53.49 -10.25 -33.35
N LYS A 132 52.97 -11.21 -32.60
CA LYS A 132 53.71 -12.34 -32.03
C LYS A 132 53.80 -13.54 -32.99
N GLY A 133 54.06 -13.29 -34.26
CA GLY A 133 54.03 -14.32 -35.31
C GLY A 133 54.89 -15.56 -35.00
N ASP A 134 56.08 -15.36 -34.43
CA ASP A 134 57.02 -16.45 -34.08
C ASP A 134 56.58 -17.25 -32.84
N GLU A 135 55.70 -16.70 -32.00
CA GLU A 135 55.14 -17.35 -30.81
C GLU A 135 53.72 -17.88 -31.05
N ARG A 136 53.24 -17.90 -32.31
CA ARG A 136 51.86 -18.30 -32.64
C ARG A 136 51.62 -19.76 -32.27
N GLU A 137 50.62 -19.99 -31.42
CA GLU A 137 50.14 -21.32 -31.05
C GLU A 137 48.86 -21.69 -31.80
N VAL A 138 48.02 -20.69 -32.14
CA VAL A 138 46.74 -20.89 -32.83
C VAL A 138 46.85 -20.44 -34.29
N PRO A 139 46.81 -21.37 -35.28
CA PRO A 139 46.76 -21.01 -36.69
C PRO A 139 45.48 -20.23 -37.03
N GLU A 140 45.58 -19.22 -37.90
CA GLU A 140 44.44 -18.39 -38.33
C GLU A 140 43.25 -19.22 -38.80
N ARG A 141 43.52 -20.28 -39.57
CA ARG A 141 42.51 -21.23 -40.07
C ARG A 141 41.67 -21.85 -38.94
N ILE A 142 42.27 -22.14 -37.79
CA ILE A 142 41.55 -22.73 -36.65
C ILE A 142 40.58 -21.72 -36.04
N GLY A 143 40.97 -20.44 -35.95
CA GLY A 143 40.08 -19.37 -35.53
C GLY A 143 38.92 -19.15 -36.51
N GLN A 144 39.22 -19.17 -37.81
CA GLN A 144 38.22 -19.06 -38.86
C GLN A 144 37.23 -20.22 -38.84
N ASP A 145 37.71 -21.47 -38.78
CA ASP A 145 36.87 -22.67 -38.72
C ASP A 145 35.96 -22.62 -37.47
N PHE A 146 36.48 -22.20 -36.31
CA PHE A 146 35.67 -22.03 -35.10
C PHE A 146 34.57 -20.97 -35.26
N SER A 147 34.89 -19.83 -35.90
CA SER A 147 33.93 -18.77 -36.19
C SER A 147 32.78 -19.28 -37.07
N GLU A 148 33.09 -20.00 -38.14
CA GLU A 148 32.12 -20.53 -39.10
C GLU A 148 31.22 -21.59 -38.45
N VAL A 149 31.79 -22.56 -37.74
CA VAL A 149 31.06 -23.66 -37.09
C VAL A 149 30.09 -23.14 -36.02
N ASN A 150 30.47 -22.08 -35.29
CA ASN A 150 29.68 -21.54 -34.18
C ASN A 150 28.83 -20.32 -34.57
N GLY A 151 28.74 -20.01 -35.86
CA GLY A 151 27.87 -18.96 -36.40
C GLY A 151 28.20 -17.57 -35.85
N PHE A 152 29.49 -17.20 -35.84
CA PHE A 152 29.90 -15.81 -35.66
C PHE A 152 29.66 -15.03 -36.97
N ASP A 153 29.28 -13.76 -36.84
CA ASP A 153 28.96 -12.92 -37.99
C ASP A 153 30.21 -12.40 -38.71
N TYR A 154 31.33 -12.31 -37.99
CA TYR A 154 32.60 -11.86 -38.52
C TYR A 154 33.78 -12.42 -37.72
N PHE A 155 34.86 -12.73 -38.43
CA PHE A 155 36.14 -13.12 -37.87
C PHE A 155 37.24 -12.26 -38.50
N LEU A 156 38.18 -11.82 -37.68
CA LEU A 156 39.43 -11.23 -38.13
C LEU A 156 40.52 -11.38 -37.05
N GLU A 157 41.78 -11.32 -37.47
CA GLU A 157 42.88 -11.20 -36.53
C GLU A 157 43.39 -9.76 -36.42
N THR A 158 43.83 -9.37 -35.22
CA THR A 158 44.22 -7.99 -34.88
C THR A 158 45.54 -7.93 -34.12
N SER A 159 46.21 -6.78 -34.14
CA SER A 159 47.24 -6.43 -33.17
C SER A 159 46.99 -5.04 -32.58
N ALA A 160 46.78 -5.00 -31.27
CA ALA A 160 46.72 -3.74 -30.53
C ALA A 160 48.07 -3.00 -30.50
N LEU A 161 49.20 -3.71 -30.68
CA LEU A 161 50.54 -3.14 -30.60
C LEU A 161 50.81 -2.24 -31.82
N ASP A 162 50.74 -2.82 -33.02
CA ASP A 162 51.03 -2.14 -34.28
C ASP A 162 49.79 -1.54 -34.99
N ALA A 163 48.60 -1.71 -34.40
CA ALA A 163 47.29 -1.28 -34.92
C ALA A 163 46.71 -2.16 -36.04
N THR A 164 47.31 -3.29 -36.37
CA THR A 164 46.81 -4.19 -37.42
C THR A 164 45.34 -4.53 -37.17
N ASN A 165 44.49 -4.18 -38.14
CA ASN A 165 43.05 -4.43 -38.17
C ASN A 165 42.22 -3.88 -37.00
N VAL A 166 42.78 -3.03 -36.13
CA VAL A 166 42.05 -2.47 -34.99
C VAL A 166 40.91 -1.56 -35.45
N ASP A 167 41.18 -0.61 -36.35
CA ASP A 167 40.13 0.24 -36.89
C ASP A 167 39.15 -0.56 -37.76
N ASN A 168 39.66 -1.52 -38.56
CA ASN A 168 38.84 -2.40 -39.39
C ASN A 168 37.78 -3.17 -38.58
N LEU A 169 38.16 -3.70 -37.40
CA LEU A 169 37.24 -4.38 -36.48
C LEU A 169 36.07 -3.47 -36.10
N PHE A 170 36.35 -2.29 -35.54
CA PHE A 170 35.29 -1.42 -35.02
C PHE A 170 34.51 -0.69 -36.11
N GLU A 171 35.13 -0.39 -37.24
CA GLU A 171 34.44 0.14 -38.43
C GLU A 171 33.51 -0.89 -39.05
N HIS A 172 33.92 -2.16 -39.10
CA HIS A 172 33.04 -3.24 -39.54
C HIS A 172 31.82 -3.36 -38.64
N VAL A 173 32.03 -3.38 -37.31
CA VAL A 173 30.94 -3.41 -36.32
C VAL A 173 30.01 -2.21 -36.51
N ALA A 174 30.55 -0.99 -36.60
CA ALA A 174 29.75 0.22 -36.80
C ALA A 174 28.95 0.17 -38.11
N ARG A 175 29.57 -0.26 -39.20
CA ARG A 175 28.93 -0.34 -40.53
C ARG A 175 27.85 -1.39 -40.57
N ARG A 176 28.09 -2.59 -40.02
CA ARG A 176 27.12 -3.68 -39.99
C ARG A 176 25.89 -3.29 -39.17
N LEU A 177 26.08 -2.78 -37.95
CA LEU A 177 24.99 -2.31 -37.09
C LEU A 177 24.22 -1.14 -37.72
N THR A 178 24.92 -0.21 -38.39
CA THR A 178 24.28 0.90 -39.12
C THR A 178 23.42 0.40 -40.28
N ASN A 179 23.89 -0.59 -41.04
CA ASN A 179 23.14 -1.17 -42.15
C ASN A 179 21.90 -1.93 -41.67
N ASP A 180 22.02 -2.70 -40.58
CA ASP A 180 20.89 -3.41 -39.97
C ASP A 180 19.82 -2.43 -39.46
N MET A 181 20.24 -1.28 -38.90
CA MET A 181 19.33 -0.20 -38.52
C MET A 181 18.70 0.48 -39.74
N LYS A 182 19.48 0.86 -40.76
CA LYS A 182 18.96 1.48 -42.01
C LYS A 182 17.95 0.56 -42.73
N ALA A 183 18.22 -0.74 -42.79
CA ALA A 183 17.31 -1.72 -43.38
C ALA A 183 16.01 -1.87 -42.57
N THR A 184 16.11 -1.75 -41.25
CA THR A 184 14.96 -1.71 -40.35
C THR A 184 14.15 -0.42 -40.56
N ASP A 185 14.80 0.73 -40.63
CA ASP A 185 14.19 2.05 -40.88
C ASP A 185 13.48 2.09 -42.25
N GLN A 186 14.09 1.52 -43.30
CA GLN A 186 13.48 1.44 -44.64
C GLN A 186 12.23 0.55 -44.65
N ARG A 187 12.23 -0.59 -43.94
CA ARG A 187 11.03 -1.43 -43.75
C ARG A 187 9.94 -0.74 -42.92
N MET A 188 10.32 0.21 -42.05
CA MET A 188 9.37 1.03 -41.30
C MET A 188 8.79 2.18 -42.13
N SER A 189 9.49 2.65 -43.16
CA SER A 189 9.05 3.77 -44.01
C SER A 189 8.02 3.39 -45.09
N SER A 190 7.97 2.11 -45.51
CA SER A 190 7.01 1.60 -46.50
C SER A 190 5.69 1.09 -45.90
N GLY A 191 5.59 1.01 -44.57
CA GLY A 191 4.34 0.81 -43.84
C GLY A 191 3.87 2.14 -43.27
N ALA A 192 2.75 2.68 -43.77
CA ALA A 192 2.16 3.92 -43.29
C ALA A 192 2.13 3.99 -41.74
N GLY A 193 2.93 4.91 -41.18
CA GLY A 193 2.95 5.38 -39.78
C GLY A 193 2.96 4.31 -38.67
N LEU A 194 4.13 3.91 -38.14
CA LEU A 194 4.09 2.86 -37.10
C LEU A 194 5.08 2.88 -35.92
N TYR A 195 5.73 4.00 -35.58
CA TYR A 195 6.41 4.15 -34.27
C TYR A 195 6.30 5.58 -33.70
N ARG A 196 5.15 5.93 -33.13
CA ARG A 196 5.01 7.10 -32.22
C ARG A 196 5.27 6.76 -30.76
N HIS A 197 5.16 5.48 -30.38
CA HIS A 197 5.29 5.00 -28.99
C HIS A 197 5.95 3.61 -28.95
N ALA A 198 6.50 3.24 -27.79
CA ALA A 198 7.08 1.92 -27.54
C ALA A 198 6.04 0.81 -27.80
N LYS A 199 6.43 -0.20 -28.58
CA LYS A 199 5.60 -1.41 -28.78
C LYS A 199 5.89 -2.40 -27.66
N ILE A 200 5.00 -2.47 -26.68
CA ILE A 200 5.10 -3.37 -25.50
C ILE A 200 4.23 -4.64 -25.64
N GLY A 201 3.81 -4.95 -26.86
CA GLY A 201 2.80 -5.98 -27.16
C GLY A 201 1.37 -5.46 -27.05
N ASP A 202 0.40 -6.25 -27.49
CA ASP A 202 -1.02 -5.86 -27.54
C ASP A 202 -1.79 -6.29 -26.27
N PHE A 203 -1.14 -7.08 -25.41
CA PHE A 203 -1.79 -7.62 -24.22
C PHE A 203 -1.70 -6.66 -23.05
N THR A 204 -2.88 -6.26 -22.56
CA THR A 204 -3.06 -5.68 -21.23
C THR A 204 -4.18 -6.41 -20.53
N GLN A 205 -3.97 -6.78 -19.28
CA GLN A 205 -4.99 -7.51 -18.52
C GLN A 205 -6.06 -6.54 -18.00
N THR A 206 -7.32 -6.78 -18.34
CA THR A 206 -8.45 -6.04 -17.77
C THR A 206 -8.53 -6.27 -16.26
N PRO A 207 -8.60 -5.22 -15.43
CA PRO A 207 -8.73 -5.34 -13.98
C PRO A 207 -10.14 -5.81 -13.56
N PRO A 208 -10.33 -6.23 -12.30
CA PRO A 208 -11.67 -6.45 -11.77
C PRO A 208 -12.48 -5.16 -11.73
N THR A 209 -13.81 -5.28 -11.80
CA THR A 209 -14.78 -4.21 -11.63
C THR A 209 -15.53 -4.38 -10.31
N LEU A 210 -15.65 -3.29 -9.55
CA LEU A 210 -16.54 -3.25 -8.40
C LEU A 210 -17.96 -2.92 -8.86
N HIS A 211 -18.87 -3.90 -8.78
CA HIS A 211 -20.29 -3.72 -9.04
C HIS A 211 -20.98 -3.04 -7.85
N ASN A 212 -22.23 -2.59 -8.01
CA ASN A 212 -23.03 -2.05 -6.89
C ASN A 212 -23.07 -3.10 -5.75
N PRO A 213 -22.46 -2.82 -4.58
CA PRO A 213 -22.23 -3.83 -3.56
C PRO A 213 -23.52 -4.31 -2.88
N PHE A 214 -24.62 -3.56 -2.96
CA PHE A 214 -25.92 -4.03 -2.47
C PHE A 214 -26.54 -5.06 -3.42
N ASN A 215 -26.52 -4.78 -4.73
CA ASN A 215 -27.10 -5.68 -5.74
C ASN A 215 -26.22 -6.93 -5.96
N ASP A 216 -24.90 -6.77 -5.80
CA ASP A 216 -23.90 -7.80 -6.02
C ASP A 216 -23.74 -8.75 -4.80
N ASP A 217 -24.16 -8.33 -3.59
CA ASP A 217 -24.10 -9.18 -2.40
C ASP A 217 -25.21 -10.25 -2.42
N PRO A 218 -24.84 -11.54 -2.39
CA PRO A 218 -25.82 -12.62 -2.50
C PRO A 218 -26.74 -12.72 -1.28
N MET A 219 -26.30 -12.32 -0.08
CA MET A 219 -27.02 -12.57 1.17
C MET A 219 -27.76 -11.34 1.69
N LEU A 220 -27.23 -10.14 1.49
CA LEU A 220 -27.71 -8.92 2.14
C LEU A 220 -29.21 -8.70 1.94
N GLY A 221 -29.69 -8.67 0.69
CA GLY A 221 -31.12 -8.47 0.40
C GLY A 221 -32.02 -9.56 0.98
N ARG A 222 -31.57 -10.83 0.97
CA ARG A 222 -32.33 -11.97 1.52
C ARG A 222 -32.42 -11.90 3.05
N THR A 223 -31.33 -11.55 3.71
CA THR A 223 -31.28 -11.43 5.17
C THR A 223 -32.12 -10.24 5.63
N LEU A 224 -32.03 -9.08 4.97
CA LEU A 224 -32.87 -7.92 5.30
C LEU A 224 -34.37 -8.22 5.18
N ARG A 225 -34.78 -8.98 4.16
CA ARG A 225 -36.18 -9.40 3.99
C ARG A 225 -36.70 -10.25 5.16
N ARG A 226 -35.81 -11.02 5.81
CA ARG A 226 -36.16 -11.85 6.97
C ARG A 226 -36.20 -11.06 8.27
N LEU A 227 -35.34 -10.05 8.40
CA LEU A 227 -35.16 -9.30 9.64
C LEU A 227 -36.09 -8.08 9.77
N LEU A 228 -36.56 -7.54 8.65
CA LEU A 228 -37.33 -6.29 8.62
C LEU A 228 -38.80 -6.53 8.24
N PRO A 229 -39.74 -5.79 8.85
CA PRO A 229 -41.11 -5.70 8.34
C PRO A 229 -41.14 -5.20 6.89
N GLN A 230 -42.13 -5.63 6.09
CA GLN A 230 -42.18 -5.34 4.65
C GLN A 230 -42.08 -3.83 4.33
N LYS A 231 -42.80 -2.99 5.09
CA LYS A 231 -42.76 -1.52 4.93
C LYS A 231 -41.35 -0.95 5.10
N ASP A 232 -40.61 -1.43 6.09
CA ASP A 232 -39.25 -0.99 6.38
C ASP A 232 -38.23 -1.60 5.42
N PHE A 233 -38.44 -2.85 5.00
CA PHE A 233 -37.62 -3.51 3.99
C PHE A 233 -37.56 -2.69 2.70
N ASP A 234 -38.70 -2.23 2.18
CA ASP A 234 -38.75 -1.45 0.94
C ASP A 234 -38.02 -0.10 1.08
N ARG A 235 -38.21 0.59 2.21
CA ARG A 235 -37.52 1.86 2.51
C ARG A 235 -36.00 1.66 2.63
N VAL A 236 -35.57 0.68 3.42
CA VAL A 236 -34.15 0.40 3.71
C VAL A 236 -33.44 -0.06 2.44
N THR A 237 -34.02 -0.97 1.66
CA THR A 237 -33.37 -1.45 0.43
C THR A 237 -33.28 -0.39 -0.66
N LYS A 238 -34.24 0.55 -0.73
CA LYS A 238 -34.14 1.72 -1.62
C LYS A 238 -32.93 2.59 -1.25
N ASP A 239 -32.73 2.88 0.03
CA ASP A 239 -31.56 3.64 0.51
C ASP A 239 -30.25 2.89 0.24
N LEU A 240 -30.16 1.61 0.63
CA LEU A 240 -28.94 0.82 0.47
C LEU A 240 -28.55 0.60 -1.00
N ARG A 241 -29.51 0.44 -1.91
CA ARG A 241 -29.23 0.32 -3.34
C ARG A 241 -28.66 1.63 -3.90
N ARG A 242 -29.29 2.77 -3.61
CA ARG A 242 -28.81 4.11 -3.98
C ARG A 242 -27.40 4.34 -3.44
N PHE A 243 -27.19 3.98 -2.18
CA PHE A 243 -25.89 4.12 -1.53
C PHE A 243 -24.83 3.20 -2.16
N GLY A 244 -25.22 2.00 -2.60
CA GLY A 244 -24.37 1.11 -3.40
C GLY A 244 -23.88 1.75 -4.70
N ASP A 245 -24.74 2.49 -5.42
CA ASP A 245 -24.34 3.22 -6.63
C ASP A 245 -23.39 4.38 -6.30
N ARG A 246 -23.65 5.09 -5.19
CA ARG A 246 -22.74 6.13 -4.69
C ARG A 246 -21.36 5.55 -4.32
N ILE A 247 -21.33 4.32 -3.80
CA ILE A 247 -20.08 3.63 -3.49
C ILE A 247 -19.23 3.44 -4.75
N THR A 248 -19.82 2.95 -5.83
CA THR A 248 -19.09 2.71 -7.08
C THR A 248 -18.72 4.00 -7.82
N ASN A 249 -19.56 5.03 -7.75
CA ASN A 249 -19.40 6.23 -8.56
C ASN A 249 -18.56 7.34 -7.89
N GLU A 250 -18.53 7.41 -6.56
CA GLU A 250 -17.86 8.47 -5.80
C GLU A 250 -16.94 7.90 -4.71
N ILE A 251 -17.50 7.19 -3.73
CA ILE A 251 -16.82 6.87 -2.46
C ILE A 251 -15.58 6.00 -2.66
N ASN A 252 -15.63 5.02 -3.58
CA ASN A 252 -14.51 4.13 -3.81
C ASN A 252 -13.26 4.87 -4.32
N ALA A 253 -13.43 5.90 -5.15
CA ALA A 253 -12.33 6.73 -5.61
C ALA A 253 -11.76 7.59 -4.47
N LEU A 254 -12.62 8.20 -3.65
CA LEU A 254 -12.21 8.98 -2.48
C LEU A 254 -11.40 8.13 -1.50
N GLY A 255 -11.90 6.94 -1.15
CA GLY A 255 -11.19 6.02 -0.25
C GLY A 255 -9.82 5.61 -0.78
N ARG A 256 -9.67 5.49 -2.10
CA ARG A 256 -8.36 5.24 -2.73
C ARG A 256 -7.44 6.46 -2.63
N GLN A 257 -7.94 7.67 -2.83
CA GLN A 257 -7.12 8.88 -2.68
C GLN A 257 -6.60 9.06 -1.25
N CYS A 258 -7.40 8.72 -0.24
CA CYS A 258 -6.94 8.76 1.15
C CYS A 258 -5.77 7.80 1.43
N GLU A 259 -5.69 6.66 0.74
CA GLU A 259 -4.58 5.71 0.87
C GLU A 259 -3.31 6.21 0.18
N LEU A 260 -3.46 6.91 -0.95
CA LEU A 260 -2.35 7.48 -1.71
C LEU A 260 -1.79 8.74 -1.03
N ASN A 261 -2.65 9.54 -0.42
CA ASN A 261 -2.33 10.82 0.21
C ASN A 261 -2.48 10.73 1.73
N GLN A 262 -1.50 10.04 2.35
CA GLN A 262 -1.47 9.75 3.78
C GLN A 262 -1.31 11.03 4.63
N PRO A 263 -1.83 11.03 5.87
CA PRO A 263 -1.73 12.18 6.76
C PRO A 263 -0.28 12.48 7.14
N ARG A 264 0.02 13.77 7.31
CA ARG A 264 1.30 14.29 7.78
C ARG A 264 1.09 15.18 8.99
N LEU A 265 2.11 15.28 9.82
CA LEU A 265 2.13 16.14 11.00
C LEU A 265 3.29 17.10 10.90
N GLU A 266 3.01 18.39 11.03
CA GLU A 266 3.99 19.47 11.10
C GLU A 266 3.92 20.08 12.50
N GLN A 267 4.95 19.84 13.30
CA GLN A 267 4.93 20.21 14.71
C GLN A 267 5.15 21.70 14.95
N HIS A 268 5.93 22.35 14.09
CA HIS A 268 6.29 23.76 14.22
C HIS A 268 6.00 24.52 12.93
N ASP A 269 5.66 25.80 13.06
CA ASP A 269 5.63 26.73 11.93
C ASP A 269 7.04 27.09 11.45
N ALA A 270 7.11 27.84 10.35
CA ALA A 270 8.38 28.33 9.78
C ALA A 270 9.18 29.28 10.70
N TRP A 271 8.62 29.67 11.86
CA TRP A 271 9.21 30.62 12.81
C TRP A 271 9.52 29.97 14.18
N GLY A 272 9.41 28.64 14.28
CA GLY A 272 9.75 27.88 15.48
C GLY A 272 8.64 27.84 16.55
N ARG A 273 7.42 28.27 16.25
CA ARG A 273 6.27 28.15 17.17
C ARG A 273 5.66 26.77 17.05
N ARG A 274 5.37 26.12 18.18
CA ARG A 274 4.66 24.83 18.21
C ARG A 274 3.21 25.02 17.76
N MET A 275 2.77 24.27 16.74
CA MET A 275 1.39 24.29 16.21
C MET A 275 0.71 22.91 16.21
N ASP A 276 1.47 21.85 15.95
CA ASP A 276 0.94 20.49 15.73
C ASP A 276 -0.17 20.44 14.66
N GLU A 277 0.18 20.93 13.47
CA GLU A 277 -0.70 20.95 12.31
C GLU A 277 -0.80 19.54 11.69
N LEU A 278 -2.02 19.01 11.68
CA LEU A 278 -2.34 17.74 11.05
C LEU A 278 -2.85 18.00 9.63
N ILE A 279 -2.07 17.57 8.64
CA ILE A 279 -2.41 17.70 7.23
C ILE A 279 -3.00 16.38 6.76
N VAL A 280 -4.28 16.39 6.40
CA VAL A 280 -5.01 15.25 5.82
C VAL A 280 -5.55 15.66 4.45
N CYS A 281 -5.74 14.70 3.55
CA CYS A 281 -6.23 14.99 2.21
C CYS A 281 -7.71 15.47 2.22
N PRO A 282 -8.13 16.29 1.25
CA PRO A 282 -9.52 16.75 1.15
C PRO A 282 -10.55 15.62 1.07
N GLU A 283 -10.19 14.50 0.44
CA GLU A 283 -11.05 13.33 0.29
C GLU A 283 -11.39 12.67 1.64
N TRP A 284 -10.50 12.77 2.62
CA TRP A 284 -10.77 12.33 3.99
C TRP A 284 -11.90 13.13 4.62
N TYR A 285 -11.86 14.47 4.50
CA TYR A 285 -12.94 15.33 4.97
C TYR A 285 -14.23 15.09 4.18
N ARG A 286 -14.14 14.93 2.85
CA ARG A 286 -15.31 14.61 2.03
C ARG A 286 -15.96 13.30 2.49
N LEU A 287 -15.19 12.26 2.80
CA LEU A 287 -15.73 11.01 3.33
C LEU A 287 -16.41 11.19 4.70
N LYS A 288 -15.89 12.05 5.58
CA LYS A 288 -16.55 12.41 6.85
C LYS A 288 -17.88 13.14 6.62
N GLU A 289 -17.94 14.07 5.66
CA GLU A 289 -19.19 14.73 5.27
C GLU A 289 -20.22 13.73 4.73
N ILE A 290 -19.78 12.81 3.85
CA ILE A 290 -20.62 11.72 3.33
C ILE A 290 -21.19 10.89 4.47
N CYS A 291 -20.40 10.57 5.50
CA CYS A 291 -20.89 9.82 6.65
C CYS A 291 -22.07 10.50 7.35
N ALA A 292 -22.04 11.83 7.47
CA ALA A 292 -23.14 12.62 8.03
C ALA A 292 -24.35 12.66 7.09
N GLU A 293 -24.14 13.04 5.81
CA GLU A 293 -25.18 13.11 4.78
C GLU A 293 -25.95 11.79 4.65
N GLU A 294 -25.22 10.67 4.75
CA GLU A 294 -25.74 9.32 4.59
C GLU A 294 -26.27 8.71 5.90
N GLY A 295 -26.14 9.44 7.00
CA GLY A 295 -26.62 9.00 8.31
C GLY A 295 -25.94 7.75 8.84
N ILE A 296 -24.64 7.55 8.55
CA ILE A 296 -23.85 6.41 9.02
C ILE A 296 -23.95 6.25 10.55
N ILE A 297 -24.03 7.37 11.27
CA ILE A 297 -24.30 7.40 12.71
C ILE A 297 -25.78 7.65 13.01
N SER A 298 -26.37 8.69 12.41
CA SER A 298 -27.69 9.20 12.78
C SER A 298 -28.81 8.15 12.63
N ILE A 299 -28.74 7.26 11.64
CA ILE A 299 -29.70 6.16 11.46
C ILE A 299 -29.82 5.31 12.74
N GLY A 300 -28.71 5.05 13.44
CA GLY A 300 -28.72 4.26 14.68
C GLY A 300 -29.45 4.91 15.87
N TYR A 301 -29.84 6.18 15.72
CA TYR A 301 -30.40 7.04 16.76
C TYR A 301 -31.66 7.81 16.31
N ASP A 302 -32.22 7.53 15.14
CA ASP A 302 -33.49 8.13 14.71
C ASP A 302 -34.64 7.55 15.54
N ASP A 303 -35.20 8.36 16.43
CA ASP A 303 -36.23 7.95 17.39
C ASP A 303 -37.61 7.73 16.75
N ASN A 304 -37.78 8.07 15.47
CA ASN A 304 -39.00 7.79 14.70
C ASN A 304 -39.02 6.37 14.10
N ILE A 305 -37.91 5.64 14.19
CA ILE A 305 -37.76 4.29 13.62
C ILE A 305 -37.57 3.28 14.75
N ASP A 306 -38.23 2.13 14.62
CA ASP A 306 -38.05 1.01 15.55
C ASP A 306 -36.56 0.69 15.79
N PRO A 307 -36.11 0.53 17.06
CA PRO A 307 -34.70 0.34 17.37
C PRO A 307 -34.02 -0.87 16.68
N VAL A 308 -34.77 -1.95 16.43
CA VAL A 308 -34.26 -3.12 15.68
C VAL A 308 -34.05 -2.74 14.23
N THR A 309 -35.08 -2.17 13.60
CA THR A 309 -35.03 -1.72 12.21
C THR A 309 -33.88 -0.74 11.98
N ARG A 310 -33.73 0.27 12.84
CA ARG A 310 -32.72 1.32 12.66
C ARG A 310 -31.29 0.80 12.85
N ARG A 311 -31.04 -0.13 13.79
CA ARG A 311 -29.71 -0.75 13.96
C ARG A 311 -29.37 -1.75 12.87
N VAL A 312 -30.33 -2.54 12.39
CA VAL A 312 -30.14 -3.42 11.23
C VAL A 312 -29.82 -2.60 9.97
N HIS A 313 -30.55 -1.51 9.74
CA HIS A 313 -30.29 -0.59 8.62
C HIS A 313 -28.90 0.05 8.74
N GLN A 314 -28.56 0.62 9.90
CA GLN A 314 -27.27 1.26 10.14
C GLN A 314 -26.10 0.29 9.87
N ILE A 315 -26.15 -0.92 10.45
CA ILE A 315 -25.10 -1.93 10.28
C ILE A 315 -24.99 -2.41 8.83
N ALA A 316 -26.11 -2.61 8.14
CA ALA A 316 -26.11 -2.94 6.71
C ALA A 316 -25.47 -1.82 5.86
N LYS A 317 -25.71 -0.56 6.21
CA LYS A 317 -25.12 0.59 5.51
C LYS A 317 -23.62 0.69 5.74
N ILE A 318 -23.16 0.53 6.99
CA ILE A 318 -21.72 0.48 7.33
C ILE A 318 -21.05 -0.71 6.63
N TYR A 319 -21.72 -1.86 6.54
CA TYR A 319 -21.21 -3.04 5.84
C TYR A 319 -20.93 -2.78 4.35
N LEU A 320 -21.80 -2.04 3.67
CA LEU A 320 -21.55 -1.62 2.28
C LEU A 320 -20.40 -0.59 2.20
N PHE A 321 -20.40 0.38 3.12
CA PHE A 321 -19.46 1.50 3.12
C PHE A 321 -18.03 1.10 3.42
N SER A 322 -17.83 0.28 4.46
CA SER A 322 -16.54 0.09 5.13
C SER A 322 -15.36 -0.22 4.19
N PRO A 323 -15.47 -1.12 3.19
CA PRO A 323 -14.33 -1.45 2.35
C PRO A 323 -13.96 -0.35 1.33
N SER A 324 -14.79 0.67 1.15
CA SER A 324 -14.52 1.84 0.31
C SER A 324 -14.30 3.12 1.12
N ALA A 325 -14.40 3.05 2.46
CA ALA A 325 -14.46 4.21 3.32
C ALA A 325 -13.11 4.93 3.57
N GLY A 326 -12.01 4.45 2.98
CA GLY A 326 -10.68 4.97 3.30
C GLY A 326 -10.40 4.98 4.81
N LEU A 327 -10.90 3.99 5.56
CA LEU A 327 -10.82 3.88 7.02
C LEU A 327 -11.55 4.96 7.85
N THR A 328 -12.35 5.83 7.25
CA THR A 328 -13.24 6.75 8.01
C THR A 328 -14.30 6.01 8.85
N THR A 329 -14.49 4.70 8.63
CA THR A 329 -15.29 3.87 9.53
C THR A 329 -14.72 3.73 10.94
N CYS A 330 -13.40 3.91 11.14
CA CYS A 330 -12.80 3.91 12.47
C CYS A 330 -13.30 5.09 13.34
N PRO A 331 -13.22 6.37 12.89
CA PRO A 331 -13.84 7.47 13.62
C PRO A 331 -15.36 7.32 13.73
N MET A 332 -16.05 6.74 12.74
CA MET A 332 -17.49 6.48 12.85
C MET A 332 -17.82 5.49 13.99
N ALA A 333 -17.01 4.43 14.16
CA ALA A 333 -17.20 3.47 15.25
C ALA A 333 -17.07 4.15 16.62
N MET A 334 -16.04 4.97 16.80
CA MET A 334 -15.82 5.73 18.04
C MET A 334 -16.91 6.80 18.25
N THR A 335 -17.38 7.41 17.17
CA THR A 335 -18.48 8.39 17.20
C THR A 335 -19.79 7.73 17.66
N ASP A 336 -20.18 6.59 17.08
CA ASP A 336 -21.36 5.82 17.51
C ASP A 336 -21.24 5.41 18.98
N GLY A 337 -20.08 4.89 19.38
CA GLY A 337 -19.84 4.47 20.76
C GLY A 337 -19.82 5.63 21.75
N ALA A 338 -19.39 6.83 21.35
CA ALA A 338 -19.49 8.05 22.17
C ALA A 338 -20.95 8.45 22.36
N VAL A 339 -21.76 8.52 21.30
CA VAL A 339 -23.20 8.80 21.41
C VAL A 339 -23.89 7.80 22.33
N LYS A 340 -23.62 6.49 22.18
CA LYS A 340 -24.18 5.46 23.07
C LYS A 340 -23.76 5.67 24.52
N THR A 341 -22.50 6.00 24.76
CA THR A 341 -21.95 6.17 26.12
C THR A 341 -22.56 7.39 26.80
N LEU A 342 -22.58 8.55 26.14
CA LEU A 342 -23.13 9.79 26.68
C LEU A 342 -24.65 9.67 26.95
N LYS A 343 -25.41 9.07 26.03
CA LYS A 343 -26.84 8.79 26.25
C LYS A 343 -27.07 7.77 27.38
N ALA A 344 -26.27 6.70 27.46
CA ALA A 344 -26.45 5.66 28.49
C ALA A 344 -26.08 6.14 29.90
N LEU A 345 -25.20 7.12 30.03
CA LEU A 345 -24.90 7.79 31.29
C LEU A 345 -25.96 8.84 31.68
N GLY A 346 -26.99 9.05 30.85
CA GLY A 346 -28.07 10.00 31.12
C GLY A 346 -27.63 11.47 31.09
N LEU A 347 -26.58 11.79 30.34
CA LEU A 347 -25.96 13.13 30.29
C LEU A 347 -26.62 14.05 29.26
N TYR A 348 -27.31 13.50 28.26
CA TYR A 348 -28.00 14.27 27.25
C TYR A 348 -29.12 15.12 27.87
N GLY A 349 -29.08 16.43 27.64
CA GLY A 349 -29.98 17.42 28.26
C GLY A 349 -29.63 17.79 29.71
N LYS A 350 -28.54 17.25 30.27
CA LYS A 350 -28.10 17.52 31.67
C LYS A 350 -26.67 18.04 31.79
N HIS A 351 -25.81 17.76 30.81
CA HIS A 351 -24.42 18.20 30.78
C HIS A 351 -24.15 18.86 29.44
N ASP A 352 -23.75 20.13 29.45
CA ASP A 352 -23.72 21.00 28.26
C ASP A 352 -22.86 20.43 27.14
N LEU A 353 -21.58 20.13 27.42
CA LEU A 353 -20.68 19.57 26.42
C LEU A 353 -21.12 18.18 25.92
N ALA A 354 -21.78 17.40 26.77
CA ALA A 354 -22.24 16.07 26.39
C ALA A 354 -23.48 16.15 25.50
N THR A 355 -24.36 17.12 25.77
CA THR A 355 -25.55 17.41 24.96
C THR A 355 -25.13 17.89 23.57
N GLU A 356 -24.26 18.90 23.53
CA GLU A 356 -23.72 19.40 22.27
C GLU A 356 -22.98 18.31 21.49
N SER A 357 -22.17 17.49 22.17
CA SER A 357 -21.49 16.35 21.55
C SER A 357 -22.49 15.38 20.92
N VAL A 358 -23.54 14.96 21.63
CA VAL A 358 -24.53 14.03 21.08
C VAL A 358 -25.23 14.62 19.84
N ASP A 359 -25.62 15.89 19.87
CA ASP A 359 -26.29 16.56 18.74
C ASP A 359 -25.36 16.66 17.51
N ARG A 360 -24.09 16.99 17.73
CA ARG A 360 -23.09 17.14 16.67
C ARG A 360 -22.63 15.79 16.11
N LEU A 361 -22.38 14.79 16.97
CA LEU A 361 -21.93 13.45 16.57
C LEU A 361 -23.02 12.68 15.81
N ALA A 362 -24.30 12.95 16.07
CA ALA A 362 -25.44 12.35 15.37
C ALA A 362 -26.02 13.25 14.27
N SER A 363 -25.36 14.37 13.94
CA SER A 363 -25.84 15.31 12.92
C SER A 363 -25.79 14.72 11.51
N THR A 364 -26.76 15.10 10.68
CA THR A 364 -26.76 14.81 9.24
C THR A 364 -26.20 15.94 8.39
N ASP A 365 -25.87 17.08 9.00
CA ASP A 365 -25.23 18.21 8.34
C ASP A 365 -23.71 18.00 8.31
N GLY A 366 -23.17 17.61 7.16
CA GLY A 366 -21.76 17.29 6.98
C GLY A 366 -20.78 18.39 7.39
N LYS A 367 -21.22 19.66 7.38
CA LYS A 367 -20.38 20.80 7.80
C LYS A 367 -20.38 21.02 9.31
N LYS A 368 -21.37 20.46 10.02
CA LYS A 368 -21.55 20.62 11.47
C LYS A 368 -21.25 19.34 12.24
N ALA A 369 -21.24 18.20 11.56
CA ALA A 369 -21.07 16.90 12.16
C ALA A 369 -19.68 16.76 12.80
N TRP A 370 -19.67 16.26 14.02
CA TRP A 370 -18.43 15.95 14.73
C TRP A 370 -18.09 14.47 14.65
N THR A 371 -16.85 14.18 15.00
CA THR A 371 -16.35 12.83 15.26
C THR A 371 -15.73 12.75 16.65
N SER A 372 -15.71 11.53 17.21
CA SER A 372 -15.09 11.27 18.52
C SER A 372 -13.86 10.38 18.38
N GLY A 373 -12.82 10.69 19.15
CA GLY A 373 -11.73 9.77 19.48
C GLY A 373 -12.04 8.92 20.72
N GLN A 374 -11.21 7.90 20.93
CA GLN A 374 -11.22 7.04 22.13
C GLN A 374 -9.77 6.77 22.56
N TRP A 375 -9.31 7.41 23.64
CA TRP A 375 -7.91 7.39 24.06
C TRP A 375 -7.72 6.57 25.32
N MET A 376 -7.61 5.25 25.17
CA MET A 376 -7.45 4.31 26.29
C MET A 376 -6.03 3.77 26.41
N THR A 377 -5.38 3.49 25.28
CA THR A 377 -4.08 2.81 25.26
C THR A 377 -2.95 3.73 25.65
N GLU A 378 -2.15 3.29 26.61
CA GLU A 378 -0.91 3.93 27.04
C GLU A 378 0.27 2.95 26.90
N LYS A 379 1.51 3.45 27.10
CA LYS A 379 2.73 2.68 26.86
C LYS A 379 2.77 1.37 27.64
N LYS A 380 2.32 1.40 28.91
CA LYS A 380 2.31 0.23 29.80
C LYS A 380 1.25 -0.81 29.40
N GLY A 381 0.20 -0.44 28.69
CA GLY A 381 -0.81 -1.40 28.24
C GLY A 381 -2.07 -0.79 27.63
N GLY A 382 -2.58 -1.43 26.57
CA GLY A 382 -3.93 -1.23 26.04
C GLY A 382 -4.92 -2.29 26.52
N SER A 383 -4.46 -3.55 26.68
CA SER A 383 -5.29 -4.66 27.15
C SER A 383 -5.62 -4.54 28.63
N ASP A 384 -4.62 -4.24 29.45
CA ASP A 384 -4.78 -3.92 30.86
C ASP A 384 -4.67 -2.41 31.06
N VAL A 385 -5.78 -1.70 30.87
CA VAL A 385 -5.83 -0.26 31.18
C VAL A 385 -5.76 0.02 32.68
N GLY A 386 -6.11 -0.96 33.51
CA GLY A 386 -6.09 -0.83 34.98
C GLY A 386 -4.68 -0.68 35.52
N GLY A 387 -3.75 -1.50 35.05
CA GLY A 387 -2.31 -1.36 35.32
C GLY A 387 -1.60 -0.40 34.36
N GLY A 388 -2.10 -0.25 33.14
CA GLY A 388 -1.42 0.48 32.07
C GLY A 388 -1.62 2.00 32.06
N CYS A 389 -2.74 2.51 32.57
CA CYS A 389 -3.04 3.93 32.53
C CYS A 389 -2.26 4.71 33.60
N ASP A 390 -1.54 5.74 33.15
CA ASP A 390 -0.65 6.63 33.90
C ASP A 390 -0.94 8.10 33.56
N THR A 391 -2.20 8.39 33.19
CA THR A 391 -2.72 9.75 33.03
C THR A 391 -3.43 10.17 34.32
N TYR A 392 -3.15 11.39 34.78
CA TYR A 392 -3.64 11.96 36.02
C TYR A 392 -4.58 13.13 35.75
N ALA A 393 -5.57 13.31 36.63
CA ALA A 393 -6.60 14.34 36.53
C ALA A 393 -6.61 15.19 37.81
N GLU A 394 -6.21 16.44 37.69
CA GLU A 394 -6.22 17.43 38.78
C GLU A 394 -7.50 18.27 38.71
N CYS A 395 -8.21 18.42 39.83
CA CYS A 395 -9.48 19.14 39.84
C CYS A 395 -9.25 20.64 39.60
N ILE A 396 -10.05 21.24 38.70
CA ILE A 396 -10.11 22.69 38.49
C ILE A 396 -11.31 23.23 39.25
N GLU A 397 -12.52 22.80 38.87
CA GLU A 397 -13.79 23.21 39.48
C GLU A 397 -14.89 22.21 39.09
N GLY A 398 -15.71 21.79 40.05
CA GLY A 398 -16.84 20.89 39.80
C GLY A 398 -16.42 19.58 39.14
N ASP A 399 -16.90 19.35 37.92
CA ASP A 399 -16.57 18.19 37.09
C ASP A 399 -15.40 18.44 36.13
N LYS A 400 -14.79 19.63 36.12
CA LYS A 400 -13.68 20.00 35.23
C LYS A 400 -12.32 19.67 35.86
N TYR A 401 -11.48 19.03 35.07
CA TYR A 401 -10.15 18.56 35.44
C TYR A 401 -9.11 18.94 34.39
N ARG A 402 -7.86 19.02 34.84
CA ARG A 402 -6.66 19.10 34.01
C ARG A 402 -6.05 17.72 33.88
N LEU A 403 -5.92 17.24 32.65
CA LEU A 403 -5.34 15.93 32.35
C LEU A 403 -3.86 16.05 31.98
N ASN A 404 -3.02 15.26 32.66
CA ASN A 404 -1.59 15.17 32.43
C ASN A 404 -1.21 13.70 32.20
N GLY A 405 -0.66 13.37 31.03
CA GLY A 405 -0.32 11.98 30.72
C GLY A 405 0.02 11.73 29.24
N TYR A 406 0.31 10.48 28.89
CA TYR A 406 0.76 10.11 27.54
C TYR A 406 -0.14 9.06 26.90
N LYS A 407 -0.92 9.45 25.89
CA LYS A 407 -1.77 8.53 25.12
C LYS A 407 -0.97 7.94 23.96
N TRP A 408 -0.76 6.63 24.01
CA TRP A 408 0.20 5.92 23.16
C TRP A 408 -0.35 5.57 21.77
N PHE A 409 -1.66 5.34 21.68
CA PHE A 409 -2.38 5.15 20.41
C PHE A 409 -3.68 5.94 20.47
N SER A 410 -3.71 7.04 19.73
CA SER A 410 -4.87 7.92 19.60
C SER A 410 -5.24 7.99 18.12
N SER A 411 -6.27 7.25 17.72
CA SER A 411 -6.78 7.29 16.34
C SER A 411 -7.75 8.45 16.14
N ALA A 412 -7.82 8.94 14.91
CA ALA A 412 -8.66 10.07 14.50
C ALA A 412 -8.38 11.33 15.34
N VAL A 413 -7.12 11.76 15.36
CA VAL A 413 -6.73 13.02 16.05
C VAL A 413 -7.23 14.27 15.34
N ASP A 414 -7.86 14.12 14.17
CA ASP A 414 -8.69 15.10 13.48
C ASP A 414 -10.14 15.17 14.01
N ALA A 415 -10.48 14.40 15.05
CA ALA A 415 -11.78 14.45 15.71
C ALA A 415 -11.98 15.74 16.52
N ASP A 416 -13.22 15.97 16.94
CA ASP A 416 -13.62 17.18 17.65
C ASP A 416 -13.60 16.99 19.17
N VAL A 417 -13.98 15.78 19.60
CA VAL A 417 -14.03 15.37 21.00
C VAL A 417 -13.35 14.02 21.21
N ALA A 418 -13.01 13.69 22.44
CA ALA A 418 -12.52 12.36 22.79
C ALA A 418 -13.05 11.90 24.15
N LEU A 419 -13.22 10.58 24.28
CA LEU A 419 -13.39 9.91 25.57
C LEU A 419 -12.07 9.28 26.01
N THR A 420 -11.66 9.52 27.24
CA THR A 420 -10.40 9.00 27.79
C THR A 420 -10.51 8.60 29.26
N LEU A 421 -9.56 7.80 29.74
CA LEU A 421 -9.42 7.44 31.15
C LEU A 421 -8.27 8.21 31.78
N ALA A 422 -8.47 8.61 33.04
CA ALA A 422 -7.43 9.18 33.89
C ALA A 422 -7.70 8.86 35.36
N ARG A 423 -6.68 9.01 36.19
CA ARG A 423 -6.76 8.83 37.64
C ARG A 423 -6.97 10.19 38.30
N ILE A 424 -8.06 10.34 39.05
CA ILE A 424 -8.29 11.56 39.82
C ILE A 424 -7.24 11.63 40.93
N VAL A 425 -6.57 12.78 41.01
CA VAL A 425 -5.63 13.12 42.08
C VAL A 425 -6.42 13.72 43.24
N ASP A 426 -6.24 13.20 44.45
CA ASP A 426 -6.86 13.72 45.66
C ASP A 426 -6.10 14.94 46.21
N LYS A 427 -6.60 15.51 47.32
CA LYS A 427 -6.02 16.72 47.94
C LYS A 427 -4.61 16.51 48.47
N ASP A 428 -4.23 15.27 48.75
CA ASP A 428 -2.91 14.91 49.27
C ASP A 428 -1.93 14.55 48.15
N GLY A 429 -2.34 14.70 46.88
CA GLY A 429 -1.54 14.37 45.71
C GLY A 429 -1.51 12.88 45.36
N ASN A 430 -2.35 12.05 46.00
CA ASN A 430 -2.40 10.62 45.73
C ASN A 430 -3.43 10.30 44.64
N ALA A 431 -3.25 9.16 43.97
CA ALA A 431 -4.16 8.70 42.93
C ALA A 431 -4.48 7.21 43.10
N GLY A 432 -5.74 6.83 42.85
CA GLY A 432 -6.20 5.45 42.96
C GLY A 432 -5.47 4.52 41.98
N LYS A 433 -5.09 3.32 42.44
CA LYS A 433 -4.43 2.29 41.62
C LYS A 433 -5.43 1.34 40.95
N GLY A 434 -4.98 0.63 39.92
CA GLY A 434 -5.77 -0.37 39.22
C GLY A 434 -6.98 0.23 38.49
N SER A 435 -7.91 -0.62 38.08
CA SER A 435 -9.13 -0.21 37.36
C SER A 435 -10.10 0.63 38.20
N ARG A 436 -10.13 0.42 39.53
CA ARG A 436 -10.98 1.20 40.47
C ARG A 436 -10.50 2.65 40.64
N GLY A 437 -9.27 2.95 40.31
CA GLY A 437 -8.72 4.31 40.34
C GLY A 437 -9.01 5.13 39.07
N LEU A 438 -9.66 4.55 38.06
CA LEU A 438 -9.89 5.20 36.77
C LEU A 438 -11.28 5.79 36.66
N SER A 439 -11.34 7.05 36.26
CA SER A 439 -12.57 7.76 35.91
C SER A 439 -12.62 8.02 34.40
N LEU A 440 -13.83 8.22 33.87
CA LEU A 440 -14.04 8.51 32.46
C LEU A 440 -14.14 10.02 32.25
N PHE A 441 -13.49 10.52 31.20
CA PHE A 441 -13.45 11.93 30.87
C PHE A 441 -13.89 12.19 29.43
N LEU A 442 -14.60 13.30 29.22
CA LEU A 442 -14.95 13.89 27.93
C LEU A 442 -14.18 15.19 27.75
N LEU A 443 -13.48 15.36 26.63
CA LEU A 443 -12.81 16.61 26.29
C LEU A 443 -13.02 17.00 24.83
N ARG A 444 -12.91 18.30 24.55
CA ARG A 444 -12.68 18.81 23.20
C ARG A 444 -11.20 18.67 22.85
N ILE A 445 -10.90 18.29 21.61
CA ILE A 445 -9.52 18.19 21.12
C ILE A 445 -8.97 19.58 20.81
N ARG A 446 -9.81 20.46 20.26
CA ARG A 446 -9.50 21.86 19.99
C ARG A 446 -10.41 22.79 20.77
N ASN A 447 -9.83 23.90 21.23
CA ASN A 447 -10.55 25.01 21.83
C ASN A 447 -11.34 25.78 20.76
N PRO A 448 -12.30 26.65 21.15
CA PRO A 448 -13.08 27.45 20.20
C PRO A 448 -12.23 28.35 19.28
N ASP A 449 -11.01 28.70 19.70
CA ASP A 449 -10.03 29.45 18.90
C ASP A 449 -9.25 28.59 17.89
N GLY A 450 -9.50 27.28 17.86
CA GLY A 450 -8.85 26.30 16.97
C GLY A 450 -7.55 25.69 17.51
N GLN A 451 -7.00 26.21 18.61
CA GLN A 451 -5.79 25.68 19.23
C GLN A 451 -6.04 24.34 19.92
N LEU A 452 -5.01 23.50 20.03
CA LEU A 452 -5.12 22.24 20.76
C LEU A 452 -5.31 22.49 22.26
N ASN A 453 -6.24 21.75 22.87
CA ASN A 453 -6.59 21.86 24.28
C ASN A 453 -5.55 21.12 25.15
N GLY A 454 -4.42 21.76 25.47
CA GLY A 454 -3.36 21.16 26.30
C GLY A 454 -2.84 19.83 25.75
N ILE A 455 -2.82 19.69 24.42
CA ILE A 455 -2.45 18.47 23.70
C ILE A 455 -1.27 18.81 22.78
N GLN A 456 -0.25 17.96 22.81
CA GLN A 456 0.82 17.96 21.82
C GLN A 456 0.83 16.64 21.04
N MET A 457 0.94 16.73 19.72
CA MET A 457 1.08 15.54 18.87
C MET A 457 2.56 15.18 18.75
N ILE A 458 2.99 14.09 19.40
CA ILE A 458 4.42 13.72 19.43
C ILE A 458 4.89 13.19 18.07
N ARG A 459 4.07 12.35 17.43
CA ARG A 459 4.26 11.87 16.05
C ARG A 459 3.02 11.12 15.57
N LEU A 460 2.90 10.98 14.25
CA LEU A 460 2.03 9.98 13.64
C LEU A 460 2.72 8.61 13.63
N LYS A 461 1.93 7.55 13.81
CA LYS A 461 2.41 6.16 13.68
C LYS A 461 2.65 5.83 12.20
N ASN A 462 3.79 5.18 11.92
CA ASN A 462 3.99 4.49 10.64
C ASN A 462 3.44 3.06 10.76
N LYS A 463 2.28 2.80 10.14
CA LYS A 463 1.47 1.59 10.35
C LYS A 463 1.60 0.62 9.18
N PHE A 464 1.37 -0.67 9.44
CA PHE A 464 1.31 -1.70 8.39
C PHE A 464 0.19 -1.39 7.38
N GLY A 465 -1.04 -1.22 7.89
CA GLY A 465 -2.22 -0.81 7.13
C GLY A 465 -2.90 0.41 7.75
N THR A 466 -4.15 0.69 7.34
CA THR A 466 -4.94 1.85 7.80
C THR A 466 -4.24 3.20 7.62
N LYS A 467 -3.43 3.32 6.55
CA LYS A 467 -2.52 4.44 6.37
C LYS A 467 -3.24 5.78 6.16
N GLN A 468 -4.51 5.73 5.76
CA GLN A 468 -5.40 6.89 5.65
C GLN A 468 -5.66 7.58 7.00
N LEU A 469 -5.79 6.79 8.06
CA LEU A 469 -6.26 7.23 9.37
C LEU A 469 -5.12 7.90 10.15
N PRO A 470 -5.24 9.17 10.60
CA PRO A 470 -4.25 9.79 11.44
C PRO A 470 -4.29 9.19 12.85
N THR A 471 -3.30 8.35 13.15
CA THR A 471 -3.09 7.77 14.47
C THR A 471 -1.83 8.37 15.08
N ALA A 472 -1.96 9.09 16.19
CA ALA A 472 -0.86 9.79 16.84
C ALA A 472 -0.54 9.23 18.22
N GLU A 473 0.66 9.57 18.68
CA GLU A 473 1.01 9.61 20.09
C GLU A 473 0.73 11.03 20.61
N LEU A 474 0.00 11.15 21.72
CA LEU A 474 -0.38 12.44 22.30
C LEU A 474 0.21 12.59 23.69
N LEU A 475 0.84 13.73 23.94
CA LEU A 475 1.11 14.21 25.28
C LEU A 475 -0.04 15.13 25.70
N LEU A 476 -0.68 14.80 26.81
CA LEU A 476 -1.63 15.65 27.49
C LEU A 476 -0.83 16.39 28.57
N ASP A 477 -0.75 17.71 28.42
CA ASP A 477 -0.09 18.62 29.36
C ASP A 477 -1.05 19.78 29.57
N GLY A 478 -1.86 19.65 30.61
CA GLY A 478 -2.84 20.68 30.92
C GLY A 478 -4.20 20.53 30.22
N ALA A 479 -4.50 19.40 29.55
CA ALA A 479 -5.71 19.26 28.75
C ALA A 479 -6.99 19.33 29.61
N VAL A 480 -7.89 20.27 29.31
CA VAL A 480 -9.12 20.47 30.09
C VAL A 480 -10.17 19.44 29.68
N ALA A 481 -10.70 18.70 30.66
CA ALA A 481 -11.68 17.64 30.44
C ALA A 481 -12.75 17.61 31.54
N HIS A 482 -13.91 17.05 31.21
CA HIS A 482 -15.04 16.85 32.12
C HIS A 482 -15.09 15.40 32.59
N CYS A 483 -15.07 15.17 33.90
CA CYS A 483 -15.31 13.84 34.48
C CYS A 483 -16.78 13.46 34.28
N ILE A 484 -17.03 12.34 33.60
CA ILE A 484 -18.38 11.87 33.28
C ILE A 484 -18.69 10.51 33.91
N GLY A 485 -19.86 10.43 34.52
CA GLY A 485 -20.26 9.29 35.35
C GLY A 485 -19.54 9.27 36.71
N GLU A 486 -19.73 8.19 37.47
CA GLU A 486 -19.18 8.07 38.83
C GLU A 486 -17.64 7.92 38.82
N PRO A 487 -16.91 8.66 39.68
CA PRO A 487 -15.47 8.47 39.88
C PRO A 487 -15.08 7.02 40.18
N GLY A 488 -13.97 6.55 39.62
CA GLY A 488 -13.50 5.17 39.81
C GLY A 488 -14.29 4.10 39.04
N ARG A 489 -15.34 4.50 38.29
CA ARG A 489 -16.15 3.61 37.43
C ARG A 489 -15.84 3.79 35.95
N GLY A 490 -14.73 4.43 35.59
CA GLY A 490 -14.38 4.77 34.21
C GLY A 490 -14.37 3.58 33.25
N VAL A 491 -13.79 2.45 33.67
CA VAL A 491 -13.76 1.21 32.87
C VAL A 491 -15.16 0.63 32.64
N ALA A 492 -16.04 0.71 33.64
CA ALA A 492 -17.43 0.25 33.51
C ALA A 492 -18.23 1.18 32.58
N ASN A 493 -18.01 2.49 32.66
CA ASN A 493 -18.71 3.48 31.87
C ASN A 493 -18.31 3.40 30.39
N ILE A 494 -17.02 3.23 30.08
CA ILE A 494 -16.54 3.12 28.69
C ILE A 494 -16.88 1.78 28.02
N ALA A 495 -17.33 0.76 28.78
CA ALA A 495 -17.68 -0.54 28.21
C ALA A 495 -18.79 -0.45 27.13
N LYS A 496 -19.64 0.58 27.18
CA LYS A 496 -20.66 0.82 26.15
C LYS A 496 -20.05 1.18 24.80
N MET A 497 -19.08 2.09 24.79
CA MET A 497 -18.25 2.40 23.62
C MET A 497 -17.60 1.13 23.06
N LEU A 498 -16.95 0.32 23.92
CA LEU A 498 -16.26 -0.91 23.51
C LEU A 498 -17.18 -1.90 22.80
N ASN A 499 -18.41 -2.08 23.27
CA ASN A 499 -19.35 -3.01 22.63
C ASN A 499 -19.78 -2.53 21.24
N ILE A 500 -20.02 -1.23 21.06
CA ILE A 500 -20.37 -0.65 19.76
C ILE A 500 -19.17 -0.75 18.80
N THR A 501 -17.98 -0.33 19.23
CA THR A 501 -16.79 -0.34 18.37
C THR A 501 -16.38 -1.77 17.97
N ARG A 502 -16.59 -2.77 18.83
CA ARG A 502 -16.37 -4.19 18.50
C ARG A 502 -17.31 -4.69 17.40
N ILE A 503 -18.57 -4.27 17.41
CA ILE A 503 -19.52 -4.64 16.35
C ILE A 503 -19.15 -3.94 15.05
N HIS A 504 -18.80 -2.65 15.07
CA HIS A 504 -18.25 -1.95 13.90
C HIS A 504 -16.98 -2.64 13.36
N ASN A 505 -16.10 -3.13 14.24
CA ASN A 505 -14.93 -3.90 13.81
C ASN A 505 -15.31 -5.21 13.13
N ALA A 506 -16.31 -5.94 13.66
CA ALA A 506 -16.85 -7.12 12.98
C ALA A 506 -17.44 -6.77 11.61
N VAL A 507 -18.14 -5.62 11.48
CA VAL A 507 -18.59 -5.11 10.17
C VAL A 507 -17.42 -4.92 9.21
N ALA A 508 -16.35 -4.26 9.66
CA ALA A 508 -15.16 -4.02 8.84
C ALA A 508 -14.52 -5.34 8.36
N SER A 509 -14.38 -6.32 9.25
CA SER A 509 -13.84 -7.64 8.91
C SER A 509 -14.69 -8.37 7.88
N VAL A 510 -15.99 -8.50 8.11
CA VAL A 510 -16.90 -9.26 7.23
C VAL A 510 -17.07 -8.56 5.89
N SER A 511 -17.18 -7.23 5.88
CA SER A 511 -17.25 -6.45 4.64
C SER A 511 -15.95 -6.54 3.82
N GLY A 512 -14.79 -6.60 4.48
CA GLY A 512 -13.50 -6.89 3.84
C GLY A 512 -13.47 -8.24 3.14
N MET A 513 -13.97 -9.30 3.82
CA MET A 513 -14.12 -10.63 3.22
C MET A 513 -15.02 -10.58 1.97
N ARG A 514 -16.19 -9.93 2.07
CA ARG A 514 -17.11 -9.73 0.94
C ARG A 514 -16.45 -8.98 -0.21
N ARG A 515 -15.74 -7.88 0.06
CA ARG A 515 -15.04 -7.08 -0.96
C ARG A 515 -14.02 -7.93 -1.71
N MET A 516 -13.22 -8.72 -0.99
CA MET A 516 -12.22 -9.59 -1.61
C MET A 516 -12.86 -10.64 -2.52
N ILE A 517 -13.93 -11.30 -2.06
CA ILE A 517 -14.63 -12.31 -2.86
C ILE A 517 -15.31 -11.67 -4.08
N SER A 518 -15.94 -10.49 -3.93
CA SER A 518 -16.59 -9.78 -5.04
C SER A 518 -15.60 -9.43 -6.16
N LEU A 519 -14.42 -8.91 -5.80
CA LEU A 519 -13.38 -8.61 -6.80
C LEU A 519 -12.75 -9.89 -7.38
N ALA A 520 -12.54 -10.92 -6.57
CA ALA A 520 -11.96 -12.18 -7.02
C ALA A 520 -12.89 -12.92 -7.99
N ARG A 521 -14.20 -12.98 -7.72
CA ARG A 521 -15.16 -13.61 -8.65
C ARG A 521 -15.24 -12.86 -9.99
N ASP A 522 -15.22 -11.53 -9.95
CA ASP A 522 -15.28 -10.73 -11.18
C ASP A 522 -14.00 -10.93 -11.99
N TYR A 523 -12.83 -10.87 -11.34
CA TYR A 523 -11.56 -11.15 -11.99
C TYR A 523 -11.47 -12.57 -12.56
N ALA A 524 -12.06 -13.54 -11.88
CA ALA A 524 -12.04 -14.93 -12.31
C ALA A 524 -12.72 -15.13 -13.68
N THR A 525 -13.69 -14.27 -14.04
CA THR A 525 -14.35 -14.29 -15.36
C THR A 525 -13.54 -13.60 -16.47
N ARG A 526 -12.47 -12.89 -16.12
CA ARG A 526 -11.67 -12.07 -17.04
C ARG A 526 -10.27 -12.63 -17.27
N ARG A 527 -9.68 -13.25 -16.25
CA ARG A 527 -8.31 -13.74 -16.31
C ARG A 527 -8.27 -15.12 -16.97
N VAL A 528 -7.69 -15.17 -18.17
CA VAL A 528 -7.46 -16.42 -18.90
C VAL A 528 -6.16 -17.07 -18.45
N VAL A 529 -6.22 -18.34 -18.08
CA VAL A 529 -5.08 -19.21 -17.77
C VAL A 529 -5.33 -20.58 -18.38
N PHE A 530 -4.33 -21.14 -19.06
CA PHE A 530 -4.42 -22.46 -19.71
C PHE A 530 -5.64 -22.58 -20.67
N GLY A 531 -5.86 -21.56 -21.51
CA GLY A 531 -6.89 -21.58 -22.56
C GLY A 531 -8.32 -21.24 -22.11
N GLN A 532 -8.57 -20.98 -20.82
CA GLN A 532 -9.89 -20.59 -20.33
C GLN A 532 -9.85 -19.65 -19.12
N THR A 533 -10.97 -19.03 -18.78
CA THR A 533 -11.09 -18.14 -17.63
C THR A 533 -10.92 -18.90 -16.31
N GLN A 534 -10.30 -18.27 -15.31
CA GLN A 534 -10.16 -18.81 -13.93
C GLN A 534 -11.46 -19.41 -13.36
N ALA A 535 -12.61 -18.78 -13.65
CA ALA A 535 -13.94 -19.23 -13.20
C ALA A 535 -14.36 -20.62 -13.73
N LYS A 536 -13.70 -21.16 -14.76
CA LYS A 536 -13.97 -22.51 -15.30
C LYS A 536 -13.11 -23.60 -14.66
N TRP A 537 -12.12 -23.23 -13.84
CA TRP A 537 -11.23 -24.18 -13.20
C TRP A 537 -11.83 -24.69 -11.87
N PRO A 538 -12.10 -26.00 -11.73
CA PRO A 538 -12.78 -26.54 -10.55
C PRO A 538 -12.08 -26.21 -9.23
N LEU A 539 -10.74 -26.30 -9.19
CA LEU A 539 -9.96 -25.95 -8.02
C LEU A 539 -10.13 -24.48 -7.62
N HIS A 540 -10.11 -23.56 -8.60
CA HIS A 540 -10.29 -22.13 -8.35
C HIS A 540 -11.69 -21.84 -7.80
N THR A 541 -12.73 -22.45 -8.39
CA THR A 541 -14.10 -22.31 -7.90
C THR A 541 -14.31 -22.92 -6.51
N ALA A 542 -13.68 -24.06 -6.21
CA ALA A 542 -13.77 -24.69 -4.90
C ALA A 542 -13.14 -23.81 -3.80
N THR A 543 -12.01 -23.17 -4.08
CA THR A 543 -11.38 -22.20 -3.16
C THR A 543 -12.30 -21.02 -2.89
N LEU A 544 -12.83 -20.37 -3.93
CA LEU A 544 -13.75 -19.23 -3.76
C LEU A 544 -15.04 -19.64 -3.06
N ALA A 545 -15.58 -20.83 -3.34
CA ALA A 545 -16.77 -21.34 -2.68
C ALA A 545 -16.56 -21.55 -1.18
N LYS A 546 -15.40 -22.07 -0.76
CA LYS A 546 -15.07 -22.21 0.67
C LYS A 546 -15.04 -20.84 1.38
N MET A 547 -14.35 -19.87 0.78
CA MET A 547 -14.30 -18.50 1.32
C MET A 547 -15.69 -17.85 1.40
N GLU A 548 -16.54 -18.09 0.40
CA GLU A 548 -17.92 -17.61 0.37
C GLU A 548 -18.76 -18.23 1.50
N VAL A 549 -18.63 -19.53 1.76
CA VAL A 549 -19.35 -20.19 2.86
C VAL A 549 -18.97 -19.59 4.21
N GLU A 550 -17.67 -19.41 4.47
CA GLU A 550 -17.18 -18.79 5.71
C GLU A 550 -17.70 -17.35 5.85
N THR A 551 -17.62 -16.56 4.77
CA THR A 551 -18.13 -15.18 4.74
C THR A 551 -19.62 -15.10 5.05
N ARG A 552 -20.43 -16.03 4.53
CA ARG A 552 -21.87 -16.11 4.82
C ARG A 552 -22.14 -16.40 6.29
N GLY A 553 -21.39 -17.33 6.90
CA GLY A 553 -21.49 -17.63 8.32
C GLY A 553 -21.22 -16.40 9.19
N CYS A 554 -20.11 -15.70 8.92
CA CYS A 554 -19.77 -14.47 9.64
C CYS A 554 -20.80 -13.35 9.41
N PHE A 555 -21.32 -13.20 8.18
CA PHE A 555 -22.33 -12.20 7.85
C PHE A 555 -23.65 -12.42 8.61
N LEU A 556 -24.14 -13.65 8.69
CA LEU A 556 -25.37 -13.93 9.43
C LEU A 556 -25.21 -13.64 10.93
N LEU A 557 -24.07 -14.01 11.52
CA LEU A 557 -23.77 -13.71 12.92
C LEU A 557 -23.67 -12.20 13.18
N LEU A 558 -23.09 -11.44 12.24
CA LEU A 558 -23.05 -9.99 12.33
C LEU A 558 -24.45 -9.37 12.33
N MET A 559 -25.33 -9.83 11.44
CA MET A 559 -26.70 -9.31 11.36
C MET A 559 -27.55 -9.68 12.58
N GLU A 560 -27.32 -10.86 13.17
CA GLU A 560 -27.90 -11.24 14.47
C GLU A 560 -27.44 -10.28 15.58
N ALA A 561 -26.16 -9.96 15.66
CA ALA A 561 -25.65 -8.99 16.64
C ALA A 561 -26.28 -7.59 16.46
N ALA A 562 -26.53 -7.16 15.21
CA ALA A 562 -27.24 -5.92 14.92
C ALA A 562 -28.70 -5.95 15.42
N GLN A 563 -29.39 -7.07 15.23
CA GLN A 563 -30.75 -7.27 15.74
C GLN A 563 -30.80 -7.22 17.27
N LEU A 564 -29.90 -7.94 17.94
CA LEU A 564 -29.79 -7.95 19.41
C LEU A 564 -29.43 -6.57 19.97
N MET A 565 -28.60 -5.80 19.27
CA MET A 565 -28.30 -4.41 19.63
C MET A 565 -29.58 -3.57 19.66
N GLY A 566 -30.41 -3.67 18.62
CA GLY A 566 -31.68 -2.96 18.56
C GLY A 566 -32.67 -3.41 19.65
N LEU A 567 -32.81 -4.72 19.87
CA LEU A 567 -33.68 -5.28 20.91
C LEU A 567 -33.27 -4.81 22.31
N SER A 568 -31.97 -4.69 22.58
CA SER A 568 -31.47 -4.21 23.87
C SER A 568 -31.89 -2.76 24.16
N VAL A 569 -32.05 -1.93 23.12
CA VAL A 569 -32.55 -0.56 23.27
C VAL A 569 -34.05 -0.57 23.60
N SER A 570 -34.83 -1.42 22.93
CA SER A 570 -36.28 -1.57 23.20
C SER A 570 -36.58 -2.08 24.62
N LEU A 571 -35.72 -2.95 25.16
CA LEU A 571 -35.83 -3.42 26.55
C LEU A 571 -35.51 -2.32 27.58
N GLN A 572 -34.55 -1.44 27.28
CA GLN A 572 -34.23 -0.28 28.12
C GLN A 572 -35.35 0.76 28.14
N SER A 573 -36.11 0.91 27.05
CA SER A 573 -37.28 1.80 27.02
C SER A 573 -38.52 1.23 27.74
N ARG A 574 -38.56 -0.07 28.02
CA ARG A 574 -39.69 -0.76 28.67
C ARG A 574 -39.54 -0.94 30.18
N SER A 575 -38.46 -0.47 30.82
CA SER A 575 -38.24 -0.64 32.26
C SER A 575 -38.99 0.37 33.15
N VAL A 576 -40.29 0.54 32.89
CA VAL A 576 -41.27 1.04 33.86
C VAL A 576 -42.18 -0.16 34.16
N TYR A 577 -42.00 -0.77 35.35
CA TYR A 577 -42.65 -1.97 35.95
C TYR A 577 -41.90 -3.33 35.90
N PRO A 578 -42.04 -4.19 36.94
CA PRO A 578 -40.95 -5.02 37.45
C PRO A 578 -40.96 -6.49 37.01
N SER A 579 -39.76 -7.07 37.03
CA SER A 579 -39.43 -8.49 37.22
C SER A 579 -40.22 -9.54 36.42
N GLN A 580 -39.74 -9.82 35.21
CA GLN A 580 -39.66 -11.21 34.75
C GLN A 580 -38.20 -11.52 34.41
N ARG A 581 -37.57 -12.36 35.25
CA ARG A 581 -36.27 -12.96 34.97
C ARG A 581 -36.44 -13.85 33.74
N LEU A 582 -35.85 -13.44 32.62
CA LEU A 582 -35.57 -14.36 31.52
C LEU A 582 -34.48 -15.34 31.97
N ASP A 583 -34.75 -16.62 31.77
CA ASP A 583 -33.88 -17.73 32.14
C ASP A 583 -32.54 -17.64 31.40
N LEU A 584 -31.46 -17.43 32.17
CA LEU A 584 -30.10 -17.20 31.68
C LEU A 584 -29.36 -18.49 31.34
N ASP A 585 -30.00 -19.65 31.48
CA ASP A 585 -29.34 -20.95 31.30
C ASP A 585 -28.96 -21.29 29.84
N PHE A 586 -29.59 -20.66 28.84
CA PHE A 586 -29.15 -20.77 27.44
C PHE A 586 -27.75 -20.17 27.21
N PHE A 587 -27.38 -19.12 27.96
CA PHE A 587 -26.09 -18.44 27.82
C PHE A 587 -24.94 -19.12 28.56
N ARG A 588 -25.23 -20.07 29.48
CA ARG A 588 -24.20 -20.77 30.25
C ARG A 588 -23.48 -21.85 29.44
N ASN A 589 -24.16 -22.47 28.47
CA ASN A 589 -23.64 -23.66 27.78
C ASN A 589 -22.78 -23.40 26.53
N HIS A 590 -22.63 -22.15 26.07
CA HIS A 590 -21.85 -21.81 24.87
C HIS A 590 -20.69 -20.83 25.08
N ARG A 591 -20.11 -20.79 26.30
CA ARG A 591 -18.94 -19.94 26.63
C ARG A 591 -17.70 -20.20 25.78
N SER A 592 -17.53 -21.41 25.24
CA SER A 592 -16.29 -21.79 24.53
C SER A 592 -16.21 -21.27 23.10
N PHE A 593 -17.35 -21.06 22.42
CA PHE A 593 -17.37 -20.59 21.02
C PHE A 593 -17.32 -19.06 20.91
N PHE A 594 -17.91 -18.35 21.87
CA PHE A 594 -17.92 -16.89 21.90
C PHE A 594 -16.54 -16.31 22.30
N CYS A 595 -15.81 -16.97 23.20
CA CYS A 595 -14.46 -16.54 23.59
C CYS A 595 -13.40 -16.81 22.52
N PHE A 596 -13.49 -17.90 21.76
CA PHE A 596 -12.43 -18.27 20.81
C PHE A 596 -12.33 -17.29 19.61
N PHE A 597 -13.46 -16.74 19.14
CA PHE A 597 -13.50 -15.77 18.04
C PHE A 597 -13.18 -14.32 18.47
N LEU A 598 -13.51 -13.97 19.73
CA LEU A 598 -13.18 -12.68 20.33
C LEU A 598 -11.69 -12.57 20.69
N VAL A 599 -11.06 -13.67 21.13
CA VAL A 599 -9.63 -13.71 21.47
C VAL A 599 -8.73 -13.70 20.23
N LEU A 600 -9.13 -14.35 19.12
CA LEU A 600 -8.35 -14.26 17.87
C LEU A 600 -8.38 -12.86 17.25
N ASN A 601 -9.51 -12.14 17.33
CA ASN A 601 -9.57 -10.72 16.95
C ASN A 601 -8.75 -9.83 17.89
N TYR A 602 -8.59 -10.21 19.16
CA TYR A 602 -7.75 -9.51 20.12
C TYR A 602 -6.25 -9.59 19.75
N ILE A 603 -5.83 -10.71 19.15
CA ILE A 603 -4.42 -10.94 18.75
C ILE A 603 -4.12 -10.36 17.37
N LEU A 604 -5.04 -10.48 16.39
CA LEU A 604 -4.81 -9.93 15.04
C LEU A 604 -4.91 -8.40 14.98
N THR A 605 -5.73 -7.76 15.83
CA THR A 605 -5.80 -6.28 15.89
C THR A 605 -4.54 -5.67 16.54
N PHE A 606 -3.79 -6.44 17.34
CA PHE A 606 -2.58 -5.95 18.03
C PHE A 606 -1.26 -6.29 17.31
N TYR A 607 -1.24 -7.30 16.42
CA TYR A 607 -0.03 -7.67 15.66
C TYR A 607 -0.05 -7.19 14.19
N LEU A 608 -1.18 -6.71 13.67
CA LEU A 608 -1.31 -6.19 12.29
C LEU A 608 -1.78 -4.73 12.20
N MET A 609 -1.79 -3.96 13.30
CA MET A 609 -2.02 -2.50 13.29
C MET A 609 -0.79 -1.69 13.69
#